data_AF-A0A6G1VJ34-F1
#
_entry.id   AF-A0A6G1VJ34-F1
#
_cell.length_a   1.000
_cell.length_b   1.000
_cell.length_c   1.000
_cell.angle_alpha   90.00
_cell.angle_beta   90.00
_cell.angle_gamma   90.00
#
_symmetry.space_group_name_H-M   'P 1'
#
loop_
_entity.id
_entity.type
_entity.pdbx_description
1 polymer ?
#
loop_
_entity_poly.entity_id
_entity_poly.type
_entity_poly.pdbx_seq_one_letter_code
_entity_poly.pdbx_strand_id
1 'polypeptide(L)'
;MDFFDLLFGGGQAIQGIFRLGFIPKEDDFREFSGEEYQKFKEKECDICGKMYTFKSGLPIAEHDVYVFSEEEKGIMLKGVEIIDSLCEEKTFISDDAKLRFVATVLPGVFSEGTKYACKQE
;
A
#
# COMPACT_ATOMS: atom_id res chain seq x y z
N MET A 1 -1.48 -17.85 -8.55
CA MET A 1 -0.75 -16.58 -8.65
C MET A 1 0.72 -16.89 -8.80
N ASP A 2 1.41 -16.34 -9.81
CA ASP A 2 2.80 -16.69 -10.08
C ASP A 2 3.74 -15.86 -9.19
N PHE A 3 4.84 -16.45 -8.72
CA PHE A 3 5.87 -15.79 -7.91
C PHE A 3 6.48 -14.59 -8.64
N PHE A 4 6.48 -14.62 -9.98
CA PHE A 4 6.94 -13.52 -10.82
C PHE A 4 5.99 -12.31 -10.82
N ASP A 5 4.68 -12.49 -10.60
CA ASP A 5 3.71 -11.37 -10.44
C ASP A 5 3.97 -10.61 -9.12
N LEU A 6 4.47 -11.32 -8.09
CA LEU A 6 4.96 -10.71 -6.84
C LEU A 6 6.32 -10.01 -7.01
N LEU A 7 7.15 -10.38 -7.98
CA LEU A 7 8.47 -9.74 -8.17
C LEU A 7 8.41 -8.50 -9.06
N PHE A 8 7.49 -8.45 -10.03
CA PHE A 8 7.32 -7.32 -10.96
C PHE A 8 6.11 -6.45 -10.61
N GLY A 9 6.20 -5.74 -9.49
CA GLY A 9 5.25 -4.70 -9.05
C GLY A 9 4.40 -5.11 -7.83
N GLY A 10 3.93 -6.36 -7.77
CA GLY A 10 3.10 -6.84 -6.65
C GLY A 10 3.83 -6.85 -5.30
N GLY A 11 5.12 -7.11 -5.30
CA GLY A 11 5.94 -7.21 -4.09
C GLY A 11 6.23 -5.86 -3.45
N GLN A 12 6.49 -4.84 -4.27
CA GLN A 12 6.60 -3.45 -3.81
C GLN A 12 5.26 -2.95 -3.27
N ALA A 13 4.15 -3.32 -3.90
CA ALA A 13 2.82 -3.02 -3.40
C ALA A 13 2.58 -3.66 -2.02
N ILE A 14 2.83 -4.97 -1.87
CA ILE A 14 2.64 -5.68 -0.60
C ILE A 14 3.54 -5.11 0.51
N GLN A 15 4.81 -4.82 0.21
CA GLN A 15 5.71 -4.15 1.16
C GLN A 15 5.19 -2.77 1.55
N GLY A 16 4.65 -2.01 0.59
CA GLY A 16 3.98 -0.74 0.84
C GLY A 16 2.79 -0.90 1.80
N ILE A 17 1.92 -1.89 1.56
CA ILE A 17 0.76 -2.18 2.41
C ILE A 17 1.20 -2.58 3.84
N PHE A 18 2.25 -3.39 3.98
CA PHE A 18 2.80 -3.71 5.30
C PHE A 18 3.34 -2.49 6.05
N ARG A 19 3.95 -1.53 5.34
CA ARG A 19 4.41 -0.26 5.94
C ARG A 19 3.25 0.63 6.35
N LEU A 20 2.19 0.67 5.54
CA LEU A 20 0.96 1.40 5.87
C LEU A 20 0.27 0.84 7.12
N GLY A 21 0.28 -0.49 7.27
CA GLY A 21 -0.36 -1.16 8.41
C GLY A 21 -1.89 -1.22 8.34
N PHE A 22 -2.46 -0.91 7.17
CA PHE A 22 -3.85 -1.12 6.81
C PHE A 22 -3.94 -1.46 5.32
N ILE A 23 -5.08 -1.97 4.86
CA ILE A 23 -5.28 -2.40 3.47
C ILE A 23 -6.08 -1.31 2.74
N PRO A 24 -5.45 -0.49 1.88
CA PRO A 24 -6.15 0.63 1.24
C PRO A 24 -7.18 0.14 0.21
N LYS A 25 -8.30 0.84 0.11
CA LYS A 25 -9.34 0.64 -0.90
C LYS A 25 -9.28 1.76 -1.93
N GLU A 26 -9.94 1.57 -3.07
CA GLU A 26 -10.00 2.62 -4.10
C GLU A 26 -10.55 3.95 -3.56
N ASP A 27 -11.58 3.88 -2.72
CA ASP A 27 -12.19 5.06 -2.11
C ASP A 27 -11.30 5.76 -1.08
N ASP A 28 -10.19 5.15 -0.63
CA ASP A 28 -9.27 5.78 0.30
C ASP A 28 -8.34 6.80 -0.39
N PHE A 29 -8.27 6.75 -1.72
CA PHE A 29 -7.48 7.68 -2.52
C PHE A 29 -8.32 8.89 -2.92
N ARG A 30 -7.69 10.06 -2.90
CA ARG A 30 -8.21 11.29 -3.51
C ARG A 30 -7.17 11.88 -4.43
N GLU A 31 -7.64 12.44 -5.55
CA GLU A 31 -6.78 13.24 -6.40
C GLU A 31 -6.34 14.50 -5.63
N PHE A 32 -5.14 14.98 -5.96
CA PHE A 32 -4.64 16.26 -5.49
C PHE A 32 -5.61 17.40 -5.86
N SER A 33 -5.76 18.35 -4.94
CA SER A 33 -6.38 19.64 -5.24
C SER A 33 -5.46 20.52 -6.08
N GLY A 34 -6.01 21.58 -6.69
CA GLY A 34 -5.24 22.53 -7.47
C GLY A 34 -4.07 23.16 -6.68
N GLU A 35 -4.28 23.44 -5.39
CA GLU A 35 -3.24 23.98 -4.50
C GLU A 35 -2.12 22.96 -4.22
N GLU A 36 -2.46 21.68 -4.07
CA GLU A 36 -1.47 20.62 -3.86
C GLU A 36 -0.61 20.40 -5.10
N TYR A 37 -1.22 20.43 -6.30
CA TYR A 37 -0.47 20.39 -7.54
C TYR A 37 0.48 21.59 -7.68
N GLN A 38 0.06 22.80 -7.30
CA GLN A 38 0.93 23.99 -7.34
C GLN A 38 2.14 23.81 -6.40
N LYS A 39 1.89 23.45 -5.14
CA LYS A 39 2.96 23.21 -4.15
C LYS A 39 3.90 22.09 -4.54
N PHE A 40 3.40 21.05 -5.22
CA PHE A 40 4.21 19.93 -5.68
C PHE A 40 5.08 20.34 -6.89
N LYS A 41 4.52 21.07 -7.88
CA LYS A 41 5.28 21.57 -9.04
C LYS A 41 6.41 22.53 -8.66
N GLU A 42 6.24 23.30 -7.59
CA GLU A 42 7.29 24.18 -7.07
C GLU A 42 8.50 23.40 -6.51
N LYS A 43 8.31 22.12 -6.15
CA LYS A 43 9.35 21.26 -5.56
C LYS A 43 9.89 20.21 -6.53
N GLU A 44 9.02 19.67 -7.39
CA GLU A 44 9.27 18.55 -8.29
C GLU A 44 8.91 18.99 -9.72
N CYS A 45 9.90 19.06 -10.61
CA CYS A 45 9.78 19.80 -11.86
C CYS A 45 9.01 19.05 -12.99
N ASP A 46 8.74 17.76 -12.80
CA ASP A 46 8.10 16.89 -13.81
C ASP A 46 6.88 16.15 -13.23
N ILE A 47 5.74 16.84 -13.14
CA ILE A 47 4.45 16.17 -12.94
C ILE A 47 3.86 15.85 -14.31
N CYS A 48 4.00 14.61 -14.77
CA CYS A 48 3.18 14.07 -15.86
C CYS A 48 2.02 13.25 -15.31
N GLY A 49 0.79 13.76 -15.45
CA GLY A 49 -0.43 13.01 -15.10
C GLY A 49 -1.00 13.31 -13.72
N LYS A 50 -1.98 12.48 -13.32
CA LYS A 50 -2.73 12.66 -12.08
C LYS A 50 -1.95 12.16 -10.87
N MET A 51 -2.02 12.93 -9.79
CA MET A 51 -1.42 12.61 -8.51
C MET A 51 -2.51 12.40 -7.46
N TYR A 52 -2.28 11.39 -6.62
CA TYR A 52 -3.21 10.93 -5.60
C TYR A 52 -2.53 10.96 -4.24
N THR A 53 -3.32 11.24 -3.21
CA THR A 53 -2.95 11.03 -1.82
C THR A 53 -4.08 10.33 -1.10
N PHE A 54 -3.85 9.96 0.14
CA PHE A 54 -4.86 9.36 0.99
C PHE A 54 -5.85 10.41 1.52
N LYS A 55 -7.10 9.98 1.73
CA LYS A 55 -8.10 10.78 2.45
C LYS A 55 -7.73 10.90 3.93
N SER A 56 -8.19 11.98 4.57
CA SER A 56 -8.01 12.17 6.00
C SER A 56 -8.79 11.14 6.82
N GLY A 57 -8.31 10.82 8.02
CA GLY A 57 -8.98 9.88 8.93
C GLY A 57 -8.58 8.41 8.75
N LEU A 58 -7.62 8.13 7.86
CA LEU A 58 -7.01 6.81 7.72
C LEU A 58 -5.97 6.57 8.83
N PRO A 59 -5.70 5.30 9.19
CA PRO A 59 -4.78 4.93 10.28
C PRO A 59 -3.30 5.07 9.85
N ILE A 60 -2.96 6.20 9.27
CA ILE A 60 -1.64 6.55 8.78
C ILE A 60 -0.96 7.45 9.82
N ALA A 61 0.36 7.33 9.98
CA ALA A 61 1.10 8.23 10.85
C ALA A 61 0.90 9.69 10.40
N GLU A 62 0.57 10.57 11.35
CA GLU A 62 0.14 11.97 11.10
C GLU A 62 1.21 12.83 10.39
N HIS A 63 2.46 12.36 10.34
CA HIS A 63 3.58 13.04 9.70
C HIS A 63 3.98 12.45 8.33
N ASP A 64 3.36 11.35 7.92
CA ASP A 64 3.67 10.72 6.64
C ASP A 64 2.73 11.26 5.55
N VAL A 65 3.32 11.89 4.54
CA VAL A 65 2.61 12.31 3.33
C VAL A 65 2.89 11.29 2.23
N TYR A 66 1.85 10.57 1.83
CA TYR A 66 1.93 9.63 0.71
C TYR A 66 1.44 10.29 -0.57
N VAL A 67 2.22 10.12 -1.63
CA VAL A 67 1.92 10.62 -2.97
C VAL A 67 2.05 9.47 -3.94
N PHE A 68 1.07 9.34 -4.82
CA PHE A 68 1.01 8.28 -5.82
C PHE A 68 0.66 8.88 -7.18
N SER A 69 1.38 8.47 -8.21
CA SER A 69 0.88 8.55 -9.58
C SER A 69 -0.32 7.62 -9.78
N GLU A 70 -1.03 7.79 -10.90
CA GLU A 70 -2.12 6.88 -11.30
C GLU A 70 -1.63 5.42 -11.45
N GLU A 71 -0.41 5.23 -11.94
CA GLU A 71 0.21 3.90 -12.06
C GLU A 71 0.51 3.30 -10.68
N GLU A 72 1.13 4.06 -9.77
CA GLU A 72 1.43 3.59 -8.41
C GLU A 72 0.17 3.27 -7.60
N LYS A 73 -0.90 4.08 -7.75
CA LYS A 73 -2.23 3.75 -7.20
C LYS A 73 -2.70 2.39 -7.72
N GLY A 74 -2.59 2.16 -9.03
CA GLY A 74 -2.96 0.88 -9.65
C GLY A 74 -2.14 -0.30 -9.14
N ILE A 75 -0.83 -0.13 -8.98
CA ILE A 75 0.07 -1.15 -8.40
C ILE A 75 -0.34 -1.46 -6.95
N MET A 76 -0.68 -0.44 -6.17
CA MET A 76 -1.13 -0.60 -4.78
C MET A 76 -2.41 -1.44 -4.69
N LEU A 77 -3.41 -1.12 -5.53
CA LEU A 77 -4.66 -1.86 -5.59
C LEU A 77 -4.47 -3.31 -6.07
N LYS A 78 -3.56 -3.57 -7.00
CA LYS A 78 -3.17 -4.95 -7.34
C LYS A 78 -2.60 -5.69 -6.13
N GLY A 79 -1.77 -5.04 -5.31
CA GLY A 79 -1.26 -5.58 -4.06
C GLY A 79 -2.38 -6.03 -3.10
N VAL A 80 -3.48 -5.29 -3.06
CA VAL A 80 -4.67 -5.62 -2.26
C VAL A 80 -5.34 -6.89 -2.81
N GLU A 81 -5.49 -7.02 -4.13
CA GLU A 81 -6.03 -8.24 -4.75
C GLU A 81 -5.17 -9.48 -4.44
N ILE A 82 -3.83 -9.33 -4.40
CA ILE A 82 -2.90 -10.40 -3.98
C ILE A 82 -3.21 -10.81 -2.54
N ILE A 83 -3.31 -9.84 -1.63
CA ILE A 83 -3.61 -10.06 -0.22
C ILE A 83 -4.96 -10.75 -0.04
N ASP A 84 -5.97 -10.32 -0.77
CA ASP A 84 -7.30 -10.93 -0.76
C ASP A 84 -7.26 -12.38 -1.22
N SER A 85 -6.55 -12.66 -2.31
CA SER A 85 -6.37 -14.02 -2.84
C SER A 85 -5.64 -14.95 -1.86
N LEU A 86 -4.62 -14.45 -1.15
CA LEU A 86 -3.92 -15.21 -0.10
C LEU A 86 -4.80 -15.52 1.12
N CYS A 87 -5.84 -14.70 1.31
CA CYS A 87 -6.76 -14.76 2.42
C CYS A 87 -8.09 -15.45 2.07
N GLU A 88 -8.20 -16.04 0.87
CA GLU A 88 -9.43 -16.65 0.39
C GLU A 88 -9.97 -17.66 1.43
N GLU A 89 -11.30 -17.66 1.62
CA GLU A 89 -12.02 -18.46 2.63
C GLU A 89 -11.82 -18.06 4.11
N LYS A 90 -11.02 -17.02 4.42
CA LYS A 90 -10.84 -16.52 5.79
C LYS A 90 -11.53 -15.17 6.01
N THR A 91 -12.22 -15.03 7.14
CA THR A 91 -12.74 -13.76 7.62
C THR A 91 -11.83 -13.19 8.69
N PHE A 92 -11.58 -11.87 8.63
CA PHE A 92 -10.73 -11.16 9.57
C PHE A 92 -11.51 -10.04 10.23
N ILE A 93 -11.27 -9.82 11.52
CA ILE A 93 -11.92 -8.77 12.31
C ILE A 93 -11.35 -7.37 12.05
N SER A 94 -10.17 -7.29 11.43
CA SER A 94 -9.47 -6.05 11.11
C SER A 94 -8.38 -6.28 10.06
N ASP A 95 -7.96 -5.20 9.41
CA ASP A 95 -6.81 -5.20 8.51
C ASP A 95 -5.52 -5.62 9.24
N ASP A 96 -5.34 -5.23 10.50
CA ASP A 96 -4.18 -5.64 11.30
C ASP A 96 -4.11 -7.16 11.45
N ALA A 97 -5.25 -7.80 11.77
CA ALA A 97 -5.33 -9.24 11.88
C ALA A 97 -5.07 -9.94 10.53
N LYS A 98 -5.58 -9.36 9.45
CA LYS A 98 -5.37 -9.85 8.09
C LYS A 98 -3.90 -9.76 7.68
N LEU A 99 -3.25 -8.61 7.89
CA LEU A 99 -1.84 -8.42 7.58
C LEU A 99 -0.93 -9.32 8.41
N ARG A 100 -1.24 -9.54 9.70
CA ARG A 100 -0.52 -10.53 10.51
C ARG A 100 -0.59 -11.93 9.91
N PHE A 101 -1.76 -12.34 9.42
CA PHE A 101 -1.90 -13.63 8.75
C PHE A 101 -1.11 -13.66 7.43
N VAL A 102 -1.23 -12.63 6.58
CA VAL A 102 -0.48 -12.56 5.32
C VAL A 102 1.04 -12.67 5.57
N ALA A 103 1.54 -12.05 6.64
CA ALA A 103 2.96 -12.12 7.01
C ALA A 103 3.44 -13.54 7.40
N THR A 104 2.54 -14.47 7.77
CA THR A 104 2.91 -15.87 8.01
C THR A 104 2.92 -16.71 6.73
N VAL A 105 2.23 -16.27 5.69
CA VAL A 105 2.12 -16.97 4.40
C VAL A 105 3.19 -16.52 3.42
N LEU A 106 3.59 -15.25 3.48
CA LEU A 106 4.61 -14.68 2.60
C LEU A 106 6.03 -14.80 3.17
N PRO A 107 7.06 -14.83 2.29
CA PRO A 107 8.45 -14.69 2.73
C PRO A 107 8.69 -13.45 3.59
N GLY A 108 9.50 -13.57 4.64
CA GLY A 108 9.73 -12.50 5.61
C GLY A 108 10.24 -11.18 5.03
N VAL A 109 10.89 -11.20 3.86
CA VAL A 109 11.33 -10.01 3.11
C VAL A 109 10.18 -9.04 2.77
N PHE A 110 8.94 -9.51 2.70
CA PHE A 110 7.79 -8.64 2.42
C PHE A 110 7.33 -7.84 3.64
N SER A 111 7.53 -8.34 4.85
CA SER A 111 7.14 -7.67 6.10
C SER A 111 8.31 -7.09 6.89
N GLU A 112 9.54 -7.27 6.40
CA GLU A 112 10.76 -6.77 7.04
C GLU A 112 10.70 -5.25 7.31
N GLY A 113 11.17 -4.86 8.49
CA GLY A 113 11.14 -3.45 8.93
C GLY A 113 9.76 -2.94 9.35
N THR A 114 8.73 -3.79 9.36
CA THR A 114 7.38 -3.43 9.82
C THR A 114 7.02 -4.16 11.11
N LYS A 115 5.91 -3.77 11.76
CA LYS A 115 5.38 -4.45 12.95
C LYS A 115 4.92 -5.91 12.69
N TYR A 116 4.88 -6.32 11.43
CA TYR A 116 4.49 -7.66 10.98
C TYR A 116 5.68 -8.57 10.66
N ALA A 117 6.92 -8.06 10.80
CA ALA A 117 8.11 -8.87 10.62
C ALA A 117 8.07 -10.07 11.59
N CYS A 118 8.08 -11.28 11.04
CA CYS A 118 8.16 -12.48 11.85
C CYS A 118 9.58 -12.54 12.43
N LYS A 119 9.71 -12.43 13.75
CA LYS A 119 10.99 -12.73 14.41
C LYS A 119 11.22 -14.22 14.21
N GLN A 120 12.15 -14.58 13.35
CA GLN A 120 12.70 -15.94 13.39
C GLN A 120 13.37 -16.07 14.77
N GLU A 121 12.72 -16.81 15.67
CA GLU A 121 13.36 -17.32 16.89
C GLU A 121 14.42 -18.36 16.54
#